data_AF-A0A1I1KH00-F1
#
_entry.id   AF-A0A1I1KH00-F1
#
_cell.length_a   1.000
_cell.length_b   1.000
_cell.length_c   1.000
_cell.angle_alpha   90.00
_cell.angle_beta   90.00
_cell.angle_gamma   90.00
#
_symmetry.space_group_name_H-M   'P 1'
#
loop_
_entity.id
_entity.type
_entity.pdbx_description
1 polymer ?
#
loop_
_entity_poly.entity_id
_entity_poly.type
_entity_poly.pdbx_seq_one_letter_code
_entity_poly.pdbx_strand_id
1 'polypeptide(L)'
;MFSDVIEAAVITLQRRAMHTRDSYDLERSERAIDELLRDPENPSGSARHRIRSARGHAYEVLERRKAIAPRAIMHAGMTEPSCTEHSFSRTEWLDWIRTEPTFNLIDRTILHSLAVGEDAETLAARHNLPLPRMRQRISRARRVAREARANLDLIE
;
A
#
# COMPACT_ATOMS: atom_id res chain seq x y z
N MET A 1 -34.87 6.72 2.35
CA MET A 1 -34.30 8.08 2.22
C MET A 1 -33.37 8.30 3.41
N PHE A 2 -32.14 8.75 3.24
CA PHE A 2 -31.23 8.91 4.38
C PHE A 2 -31.67 10.08 5.26
N SER A 3 -31.59 9.88 6.57
CA SER A 3 -31.64 10.99 7.53
C SER A 3 -30.36 11.81 7.43
N ASP A 4 -30.47 13.14 7.48
CA ASP A 4 -29.33 14.08 7.49
C ASP A 4 -28.29 13.73 8.58
N VAL A 5 -28.77 13.19 9.71
CA VAL A 5 -27.92 12.75 10.83
C VAL A 5 -27.06 11.55 10.43
N ILE A 6 -27.66 10.58 9.73
CA ILE A 6 -26.97 9.38 9.27
C ILE A 6 -26.01 9.73 8.13
N GLU A 7 -26.43 10.57 7.19
CA GLU A 7 -25.59 11.05 6.11
C GLU A 7 -24.33 11.76 6.64
N ALA A 8 -24.49 12.71 7.58
CA ALA A 8 -23.37 13.39 8.22
C ALA A 8 -22.45 12.42 8.98
N ALA A 9 -23.01 11.39 9.62
CA ALA A 9 -22.25 10.38 10.33
C ALA A 9 -21.41 9.51 9.38
N VAL A 10 -22.00 9.06 8.28
CA VAL A 10 -21.35 8.24 7.24
C VAL A 10 -20.23 9.03 6.57
N ILE A 11 -20.48 10.27 6.14
CA ILE A 11 -19.45 11.12 5.51
C ILE A 11 -18.26 11.31 6.46
N THR A 12 -18.52 11.53 7.73
CA THR A 12 -17.46 11.70 8.74
C THR A 12 -16.61 10.45 8.89
N LEU A 13 -17.24 9.27 8.91
CA LEU A 13 -16.54 7.98 9.01
C LEU A 13 -15.77 7.65 7.73
N GLN A 14 -16.32 7.93 6.55
CA GLN A 14 -15.64 7.75 5.27
C GLN A 14 -14.38 8.61 5.18
N ARG A 15 -14.47 9.90 5.56
CA ARG A 15 -13.28 10.78 5.61
C ARG A 15 -12.23 10.22 6.56
N ARG A 16 -12.63 9.70 7.72
CA ARG A 16 -11.70 9.07 8.66
C ARG A 16 -11.04 7.81 8.08
N ALA A 17 -11.82 6.96 7.41
CA ALA A 17 -11.33 5.75 6.74
C ALA A 17 -10.30 6.07 5.64
N MET A 18 -10.53 7.14 4.86
CA MET A 18 -9.59 7.57 3.81
C MET A 18 -8.25 8.07 4.35
N HIS A 19 -8.20 8.53 5.61
CA HIS A 19 -7.00 9.12 6.21
C HIS A 19 -6.26 8.19 7.17
N THR A 20 -6.89 7.12 7.64
CA THR A 20 -6.24 6.21 8.58
C THR A 20 -5.24 5.30 7.87
N ARG A 21 -4.09 5.07 8.51
CA ARG A 21 -3.09 4.07 8.11
C ARG A 21 -3.13 2.83 9.01
N ASP A 22 -4.01 2.83 10.00
CA ASP A 22 -4.24 1.71 10.90
C ASP A 22 -5.36 0.85 10.34
N SER A 23 -5.03 -0.38 9.93
CA SER A 23 -5.98 -1.36 9.40
C SER A 23 -7.08 -1.71 10.40
N TYR A 24 -6.78 -1.65 11.70
CA TYR A 24 -7.79 -1.85 12.73
C TYR A 24 -8.80 -0.70 12.78
N ASP A 25 -8.34 0.56 12.72
CA ASP A 25 -9.25 1.71 12.70
C ASP A 25 -10.01 1.82 11.38
N LEU A 26 -9.45 1.31 10.27
CA LEU A 26 -10.13 1.18 8.98
C LEU A 26 -11.30 0.19 9.08
N GLU A 27 -11.03 -1.06 9.46
CA GLU A 27 -12.08 -2.09 9.60
C GLU A 27 -13.16 -1.66 10.60
N ARG A 28 -12.75 -1.01 11.70
CA ARG A 28 -13.69 -0.47 12.68
C ARG A 28 -14.57 0.64 12.11
N SER A 29 -14.06 1.45 11.19
CA SER A 29 -14.81 2.54 10.55
C SER A 29 -15.75 2.01 9.46
N GLU A 30 -15.31 1.04 8.67
CA GLU A 30 -16.14 0.37 7.65
C GLU A 30 -17.35 -0.32 8.29
N ARG A 31 -17.13 -1.08 9.37
CA ARG A 31 -18.25 -1.74 10.07
C ARG A 31 -19.17 -0.77 10.81
N ALA A 32 -18.63 0.34 11.30
CA ALA A 32 -19.46 1.39 11.87
C ALA A 32 -20.35 2.04 10.79
N ILE A 33 -19.87 2.15 9.55
CA ILE A 33 -20.70 2.58 8.42
C ILE A 33 -21.80 1.54 8.17
N ASP A 34 -21.46 0.24 8.09
CA ASP A 34 -22.46 -0.83 7.90
C ASP A 34 -23.55 -0.79 8.97
N GLU A 35 -23.18 -0.56 10.23
CA GLU A 35 -24.13 -0.44 11.35
C GLU A 35 -25.09 0.73 11.16
N LEU A 36 -24.58 1.90 10.74
CA LEU A 36 -25.41 3.08 10.49
C LEU A 36 -26.34 2.88 9.28
N LEU A 37 -25.90 2.12 8.28
CA LEU A 37 -26.67 1.83 7.08
C LEU A 37 -27.78 0.79 7.29
N ARG A 38 -27.79 0.07 8.42
CA ARG A 38 -28.90 -0.85 8.77
C ARG A 38 -30.20 -0.14 9.10
N ASP A 39 -30.12 1.07 9.63
CA ASP A 39 -31.27 1.89 10.00
C ASP A 39 -31.04 3.35 9.53
N PRO A 40 -31.06 3.57 8.19
CA PRO A 40 -30.60 4.80 7.58
C PRO A 40 -31.57 5.97 7.73
N GLU A 41 -32.81 5.70 8.10
CA GLU A 41 -33.88 6.69 8.21
C GLU A 41 -34.00 7.25 9.63
N ASN A 42 -33.31 6.64 10.61
CA ASN A 42 -33.42 7.01 12.02
C ASN A 42 -32.70 8.33 12.32
N PRO A 43 -33.43 9.39 12.68
CA PRO A 43 -32.85 10.71 12.96
C PRO A 43 -32.45 10.87 14.44
N SER A 44 -32.55 9.81 15.25
CA SER A 44 -32.37 9.92 16.70
C SER A 44 -30.93 10.25 17.09
N GLY A 45 -30.79 11.24 17.97
CA GLY A 45 -29.50 11.70 18.49
C GLY A 45 -28.70 12.54 17.50
N SER A 46 -27.46 12.87 17.86
CA SER A 46 -26.54 13.59 16.98
C SER A 46 -25.68 12.65 16.16
N ALA A 47 -25.17 13.12 15.01
CA ALA A 47 -24.25 12.35 14.18
C ALA A 47 -23.04 11.86 14.99
N ARG A 48 -22.50 12.70 15.88
CA ARG A 48 -21.40 12.33 16.79
C ARG A 48 -21.77 11.19 17.75
N HIS A 49 -22.99 11.20 18.27
CA HIS A 49 -23.48 10.13 19.13
C HIS A 49 -23.63 8.81 18.34
N ARG A 50 -24.24 8.88 17.15
CA ARG A 50 -24.41 7.74 16.23
C ARG A 50 -23.07 7.13 15.83
N ILE A 51 -22.09 7.95 15.46
CA ILE A 51 -20.70 7.51 15.18
C ILE A 51 -20.11 6.77 16.40
N ARG A 52 -20.25 7.33 17.61
CA ARG A 52 -19.69 6.72 18.82
C ARG A 52 -20.31 5.36 19.11
N SER A 53 -21.64 5.27 19.05
CA SER A 53 -22.38 4.02 19.26
C SER A 53 -22.01 2.98 18.21
N ALA A 54 -22.04 3.32 16.92
CA ALA A 54 -21.68 2.42 15.83
C ALA A 54 -20.23 1.92 15.94
N ARG A 55 -19.28 2.79 16.28
CA ARG A 55 -17.88 2.39 16.54
C ARG A 55 -17.72 1.55 17.82
N GLY A 56 -18.63 1.67 18.78
CA GLY A 56 -18.70 0.81 19.96
C GLY A 56 -19.12 -0.61 19.59
N HIS A 57 -20.22 -0.75 18.84
CA HIS A 57 -20.66 -2.05 18.34
C HIS A 57 -19.64 -2.70 17.40
N ALA A 58 -19.03 -1.93 16.50
CA ALA A 58 -17.95 -2.43 15.65
C ALA A 58 -16.78 -2.98 16.48
N TYR A 59 -16.43 -2.33 17.59
CA TYR A 59 -15.40 -2.81 18.51
C TYR A 59 -15.77 -4.13 19.17
N GLU A 60 -16.99 -4.25 19.71
CA GLU A 60 -17.48 -5.48 20.33
C GLU A 60 -17.41 -6.67 19.36
N VAL A 61 -17.80 -6.44 18.10
CA VAL A 61 -17.73 -7.46 17.05
C VAL A 61 -16.27 -7.84 16.74
N LEU A 62 -15.36 -6.87 16.67
CA LEU A 62 -13.93 -7.11 16.44
C LEU A 62 -13.28 -7.90 17.58
N GLU A 63 -13.57 -7.53 18.83
CA GLU A 63 -13.06 -8.25 20.00
C GLU A 63 -13.63 -9.67 20.08
N ARG A 64 -14.91 -9.86 19.76
CA ARG A 64 -15.51 -11.19 19.67
C ARG A 64 -14.83 -12.04 18.59
N ARG A 65 -14.49 -11.46 17.43
CA ARG A 65 -13.74 -12.18 16.39
C ARG A 65 -12.37 -12.63 16.87
N LYS A 66 -11.63 -11.77 17.58
CA LYS A 66 -10.34 -12.13 18.19
C LYS A 66 -10.47 -13.28 19.19
N ALA A 67 -11.58 -13.33 19.93
CA ALA A 67 -11.86 -14.43 20.87
C ALA A 67 -12.20 -15.75 20.16
N ILE A 68 -12.95 -15.69 19.05
CA ILE A 68 -13.36 -16.88 18.27
C ILE A 68 -12.20 -17.45 17.45
N ALA A 69 -11.42 -16.57 16.84
CA ALA A 69 -10.23 -16.92 16.06
C ALA A 69 -9.02 -16.24 16.70
N PRO A 70 -8.49 -16.79 17.80
CA PRO A 70 -7.24 -16.31 18.37
C PRO A 70 -6.18 -16.32 17.28
N ARG A 71 -5.39 -15.24 17.17
CA ARG A 71 -4.21 -15.24 16.32
C ARG A 71 -3.37 -16.44 16.74
N ALA A 72 -3.31 -17.47 15.90
CA ALA A 72 -2.30 -18.49 16.02
C ALA A 72 -0.96 -17.75 16.01
N ILE A 73 -0.06 -18.10 16.92
CA ILE A 73 1.34 -17.71 16.79
C ILE A 73 1.75 -18.30 15.45
N MET A 74 1.90 -17.44 14.44
CA MET A 74 2.51 -17.88 13.18
C MET A 74 3.90 -18.33 13.58
N HIS A 75 4.09 -19.64 13.68
CA HIS A 75 5.44 -20.19 13.61
C HIS A 75 6.02 -19.59 12.33
N ALA A 76 7.16 -18.91 12.46
CA ALA A 76 7.86 -18.19 11.41
C ALA A 76 8.38 -19.10 10.26
N GLY A 77 7.76 -20.27 10.04
CA GLY A 77 8.17 -21.30 9.09
C GLY A 77 7.12 -21.66 8.05
N MET A 78 5.96 -20.99 7.99
CA MET A 78 5.10 -21.06 6.82
C MET A 78 5.05 -19.69 6.17
N THR A 79 6.06 -19.44 5.34
CA THR A 79 5.95 -18.54 4.19
C THR A 79 4.72 -19.01 3.43
N GLU A 80 3.57 -18.35 3.65
CA GLU A 80 2.51 -18.45 2.67
C GLU A 80 3.14 -18.13 1.31
N PRO A 81 2.81 -18.86 0.23
CA PRO A 81 3.24 -18.44 -1.09
C PRO A 81 2.66 -17.04 -1.27
N SER A 82 3.51 -16.02 -1.10
CA SER A 82 3.14 -14.66 -1.40
C SER A 82 2.64 -14.73 -2.83
N CYS A 83 1.39 -14.30 -3.02
CA CYS A 83 0.90 -14.10 -4.37
C CYS A 83 1.90 -13.14 -5.00
N THR A 84 2.78 -13.66 -5.86
CA THR A 84 3.73 -12.88 -6.66
C THR A 84 2.92 -12.24 -7.78
N GLU A 85 1.99 -11.39 -7.34
CA GLU A 85 1.44 -10.35 -8.18
C GLU A 85 2.64 -9.66 -8.82
N HIS A 86 2.74 -9.74 -10.15
CA HIS A 86 3.87 -9.20 -10.89
C HIS A 86 4.07 -7.69 -10.61
N SER A 87 3.00 -7.01 -10.19
CA SER A 87 3.00 -5.65 -9.66
C SER A 87 3.75 -5.48 -8.35
N PHE A 88 3.74 -6.47 -7.45
CA PHE A 88 4.42 -6.40 -6.17
C PHE A 88 5.94 -6.40 -6.34
N SER A 89 6.46 -7.33 -7.16
CA SER A 89 7.89 -7.36 -7.49
C SER A 89 8.34 -6.04 -8.12
N ARG A 90 7.55 -5.47 -9.04
CA ARG A 90 7.86 -4.16 -9.64
C ARG A 90 7.93 -3.05 -8.58
N THR A 91 7.02 -3.05 -7.61
CA THR A 91 6.97 -2.04 -6.55
C THR A 91 8.18 -2.15 -5.62
N GLU A 92 8.59 -3.38 -5.28
CA GLU A 92 9.79 -3.68 -4.49
C GLU A 92 11.06 -3.22 -5.22
N TRP A 93 11.18 -3.49 -6.52
CA TRP A 93 12.30 -3.00 -7.34
C TRP A 93 12.35 -1.47 -7.41
N LEU A 94 11.20 -0.81 -7.56
CA LEU A 94 11.13 0.65 -7.61
C LEU A 94 11.51 1.29 -6.26
N ASP A 95 11.06 0.70 -5.15
CA ASP A 95 11.42 1.18 -3.82
C ASP A 95 12.91 0.97 -3.53
N TRP A 96 13.45 -0.20 -3.85
CA TRP A 96 14.87 -0.48 -3.71
C TRP A 96 15.73 0.46 -4.56
N ILE A 97 15.41 0.68 -5.84
CA ILE A 97 16.14 1.64 -6.70
C ILE A 97 16.14 3.05 -6.08
N ARG A 98 15.05 3.43 -5.43
CA ARG A 98 14.91 4.74 -4.79
C ARG A 98 15.80 4.88 -3.55
N THR A 99 15.86 3.85 -2.70
CA THR A 99 16.50 3.91 -1.38
C THR A 99 17.96 3.46 -1.39
N GLU A 100 18.37 2.65 -2.36
CA GLU A 100 19.71 2.07 -2.46
C GLU A 100 20.79 3.17 -2.60
N PRO A 101 21.74 3.27 -1.65
CA PRO A 101 22.73 4.35 -1.62
C PRO A 101 23.82 4.21 -2.68
N THR A 102 24.08 3.00 -3.20
CA THR A 102 25.12 2.77 -4.21
C THR A 102 24.82 3.42 -5.57
N PHE A 103 23.55 3.75 -5.84
CA PHE A 103 23.16 4.39 -7.10
C PHE A 103 23.34 5.90 -7.08
N ASN A 104 24.10 6.40 -8.04
CA ASN A 104 24.10 7.83 -8.36
C ASN A 104 22.76 8.23 -9.03
N LEU A 105 22.51 9.54 -9.14
CA LEU A 105 21.26 10.08 -9.67
C LEU A 105 20.93 9.59 -11.09
N ILE A 106 21.95 9.47 -11.94
CA ILE A 106 21.79 9.06 -13.35
C ILE A 106 21.39 7.59 -13.43
N ASP A 107 22.11 6.72 -12.72
CA ASP A 107 21.82 5.29 -12.68
C ASP A 107 20.44 5.03 -12.07
N ARG A 108 20.08 5.74 -11.00
CA ARG A 108 18.73 5.69 -10.41
C ARG A 108 17.65 6.04 -11.43
N THR A 109 17.85 7.11 -12.20
CA THR A 109 16.89 7.55 -13.23
C THR A 109 16.74 6.53 -14.35
N ILE A 110 17.86 5.98 -14.84
CA ILE A 110 17.86 4.95 -15.90
C ILE A 110 17.18 3.67 -15.41
N LEU A 111 17.57 3.16 -14.24
CA LEU A 111 17.01 1.93 -13.67
C LEU A 111 15.52 2.06 -13.38
N HIS A 112 15.08 3.20 -12.83
CA HIS A 112 13.66 3.47 -12.60
C HIS A 112 12.87 3.45 -13.91
N SER A 113 13.38 4.10 -14.96
CA SER A 113 12.71 4.15 -16.27
C SER A 113 12.58 2.77 -16.91
N LEU A 114 13.64 1.94 -16.81
CA LEU A 114 13.61 0.56 -17.27
C LEU A 114 12.62 -0.29 -16.47
N ALA A 115 12.54 -0.10 -15.15
CA ALA A 115 11.58 -0.80 -14.29
C ALA A 115 10.13 -0.39 -14.56
N VAL A 116 9.91 0.79 -15.16
CA VAL A 116 8.58 1.26 -15.59
C VAL A 116 8.20 0.75 -16.99
N GLY A 117 9.15 0.17 -17.73
CA GLY A 117 8.93 -0.43 -19.05
C GLY A 117 9.42 0.43 -20.22
N GLU A 118 10.17 1.51 -19.97
CA GLU A 118 10.81 2.26 -21.04
C GLU A 118 11.94 1.45 -21.71
N ASP A 119 12.10 1.62 -23.01
CA ASP A 119 13.16 0.98 -23.79
C ASP A 119 14.39 1.89 -23.98
N ALA A 120 15.45 1.32 -24.54
CA ALA A 120 16.71 2.03 -24.75
C ALA A 120 16.59 3.15 -25.78
N GLU A 121 15.66 3.05 -26.73
CA GLU A 121 15.44 4.03 -27.80
C GLU A 121 14.76 5.29 -27.25
N THR A 122 13.69 5.11 -26.48
CA THR A 122 13.00 6.19 -25.77
C THR A 122 13.95 6.90 -24.82
N LEU A 123 14.76 6.15 -24.08
CA LEU A 123 15.78 6.71 -23.19
C LEU A 123 16.84 7.49 -23.98
N ALA A 124 17.35 6.95 -25.08
CA ALA A 124 18.35 7.61 -25.91
C ALA A 124 17.84 8.95 -26.45
N ALA A 125 16.60 8.98 -26.95
CA ALA A 125 15.95 10.19 -27.43
C ALA A 125 15.77 11.22 -26.30
N ARG A 126 15.22 10.81 -25.14
CA ARG A 126 14.98 11.70 -24.00
C ARG A 126 16.25 12.33 -23.45
N HIS A 127 17.34 11.59 -23.42
CA HIS A 127 18.63 12.07 -22.90
C HIS A 127 19.54 12.68 -24.00
N ASN A 128 19.05 12.79 -25.23
CA ASN A 128 19.82 13.26 -26.39
C ASN A 128 21.18 12.55 -26.55
N LEU A 129 21.17 11.22 -26.49
CA LEU A 129 22.37 10.38 -26.60
C LEU A 129 22.23 9.40 -27.77
N PRO A 130 23.33 9.04 -28.45
CA PRO A 130 23.32 7.94 -29.41
C PRO A 130 22.89 6.63 -28.74
N LEU A 131 22.02 5.86 -29.41
CA LEU A 131 21.52 4.57 -28.91
C LEU A 131 22.63 3.61 -28.41
N PRO A 132 23.79 3.46 -29.11
CA PRO A 132 24.88 2.62 -28.60
C PRO A 132 25.42 3.08 -27.24
N ARG A 133 25.50 4.41 -27.02
CA ARG A 133 25.94 4.98 -25.74
C ARG A 133 24.91 4.76 -24.65
N MET A 134 23.61 4.85 -24.95
CA MET A 134 22.56 4.55 -23.99
C MET A 134 22.57 3.07 -23.58
N ARG A 135 22.71 2.14 -24.54
CA ARG A 135 22.85 0.70 -24.26
C ARG A 135 24.05 0.39 -23.35
N GLN A 136 25.18 1.05 -23.57
CA GLN A 136 26.34 0.94 -22.69
C GLN A 136 26.03 1.45 -21.27
N ARG A 137 25.36 2.60 -21.13
CA ARG A 137 24.95 3.13 -19.82
C ARG A 137 24.00 2.18 -19.10
N ILE A 138 22.96 1.68 -19.78
CA ILE A 138 22.03 0.69 -19.25
C ILE A 138 22.79 -0.56 -18.76
N SER A 139 23.74 -1.05 -19.55
CA SER A 139 24.53 -2.24 -19.19
C SER A 139 25.37 -2.00 -17.92
N ARG A 140 25.97 -0.81 -17.79
CA ARG A 140 26.72 -0.42 -16.58
C ARG A 140 25.80 -0.28 -15.36
N ALA A 141 24.68 0.43 -15.49
CA ALA A 141 23.71 0.60 -14.42
C ALA A 141 23.17 -0.75 -13.92
N ARG A 142 22.85 -1.68 -14.85
CA ARG A 142 22.45 -3.05 -14.51
C ARG A 142 23.56 -3.83 -13.81
N ARG A 143 24.82 -3.63 -14.17
CA ARG A 143 25.95 -4.27 -13.48
C ARG A 143 26.05 -3.80 -12.03
N VAL A 144 26.01 -2.48 -11.82
CA VAL A 144 26.03 -1.89 -10.46
C VAL A 144 24.86 -2.40 -9.63
N ALA A 145 23.66 -2.49 -10.22
CA ALA A 145 22.50 -3.05 -9.54
C ALA A 145 22.70 -4.51 -9.11
N ARG A 146 23.31 -5.35 -9.96
CA ARG A 146 23.62 -6.75 -9.59
C ARG A 146 24.66 -6.83 -8.46
N GLU A 147 25.69 -6.00 -8.51
CA GLU A 147 26.72 -5.94 -7.46
C GLU A 147 26.11 -5.49 -6.13
N ALA A 148 25.26 -4.46 -6.15
CA ALA A 148 24.56 -3.97 -4.96
C ALA A 148 23.64 -5.04 -4.36
N ARG A 149 22.90 -5.77 -5.22
CA ARG A 149 22.00 -6.84 -4.75
C ARG A 149 22.75 -8.04 -4.18
N ALA A 150 23.84 -8.46 -4.82
CA ALA A 150 24.68 -9.54 -4.30
C ALA A 150 25.25 -9.22 -2.91
N ASN A 151 25.56 -7.95 -2.63
CA ASN A 151 26.01 -7.53 -1.31
C ASN A 151 24.89 -7.55 -0.26
N LEU A 152 23.64 -7.29 -0.64
CA LEU A 152 22.46 -7.41 0.22
C LEU A 152 22.23 -8.87 0.63
N ASP A 153 22.28 -9.79 -0.34
CA ASP A 153 22.06 -11.22 -0.11
C ASP A 153 23.16 -11.90 0.75
N LEU A 154 24.29 -11.22 1.00
CA LEU A 154 25.36 -11.69 1.88
C LEU A 154 25.22 -11.21 3.34
N ILE A 155 24.32 -10.27 3.60
CA ILE A 155 24.11 -9.65 4.93
C ILE A 155 22.88 -10.28 5.64
N GLU A 156 22.00 -10.95 4.89
CA GLU A 156 20.88 -11.77 5.41
C GLU A 156 21.29 -13.21 5.72
#